data_AF-A0A2C6E5X0-F1
#
_entry.id   AF-A0A2C6E5X0-F1
#
_cell.length_a   1.000
_cell.length_b   1.000
_cell.length_c   1.000
_cell.angle_alpha   90.00
_cell.angle_beta   90.00
_cell.angle_gamma   90.00
#
_symmetry.space_group_name_H-M   'P 1'
#
loop_
_entity.id
_entity.type
_entity.pdbx_description
1 polymer ?
#
loop_
_entity_poly.entity_id
_entity_poly.type
_entity_poly.pdbx_seq_one_letter_code
_entity_poly.pdbx_strand_id
1 'polypeptide(L)'
;MLDKQSFLSQYDELIEKELNETIEIIEKSLTKEGFFSGNITFEKHVPYGVAKKVMEEVEKHVKSEAWSISYNNEVGKNFFAVEVS
;
A
#
# COMPACT_ATOMS: atom_id res chain seq x y z
N MET A 1 24.35 -11.41 1.70
CA MET A 1 23.08 -10.88 1.15
C MET A 1 21.97 -11.32 2.07
N LEU A 2 21.14 -10.40 2.56
CA LEU A 2 19.83 -10.78 3.10
C LEU A 2 18.92 -11.12 1.91
N ASP A 3 18.23 -12.25 1.97
CA ASP A 3 17.20 -12.57 0.98
C ASP A 3 15.95 -11.69 1.22
N LYS A 4 15.05 -11.64 0.22
CA LYS A 4 13.86 -10.78 0.24
C LYS A 4 13.00 -11.00 1.49
N GLN A 5 12.87 -12.25 1.94
CA GLN A 5 11.99 -12.58 3.06
C GLN A 5 12.62 -12.15 4.39
N SER A 6 13.92 -12.40 4.56
CA SER A 6 14.67 -11.92 5.73
C SER A 6 14.75 -10.39 5.82
N PHE A 7 14.71 -9.68 4.69
CA PHE A 7 14.59 -8.21 4.69
C PHE A 7 13.21 -7.76 5.17
N LEU A 8 12.13 -8.33 4.63
CA LEU A 8 10.77 -7.92 4.98
C LEU A 8 10.41 -8.22 6.43
N SER A 9 10.89 -9.34 6.99
CA SER A 9 10.63 -9.72 8.39
C SER A 9 11.18 -8.73 9.41
N GLN A 10 12.16 -7.90 9.04
CA GLN A 10 12.67 -6.82 9.90
C GLN A 10 11.68 -5.65 10.03
N TYR A 11 10.66 -5.63 9.18
CA TYR A 11 9.67 -4.56 9.07
C TYR A 11 8.24 -5.07 9.26
N ASP A 12 8.02 -6.26 9.81
CA ASP A 12 6.67 -6.84 9.95
C ASP A 12 5.70 -5.89 10.69
N GLU A 13 6.14 -5.28 11.79
CA GLU A 13 5.33 -4.29 12.52
C GLU A 13 5.00 -3.04 11.68
N LEU A 14 5.96 -2.57 10.88
CA LEU A 14 5.75 -1.43 9.99
C LEU A 14 4.81 -1.81 8.84
N ILE A 15 4.97 -2.99 8.26
CA ILE A 15 4.09 -3.51 7.21
C ILE A 15 2.66 -3.60 7.73
N GLU A 16 2.45 -4.17 8.91
CA GLU A 16 1.12 -4.32 9.51
C GLU A 16 0.48 -2.96 9.82
N LYS A 17 1.25 -2.02 10.39
CA LYS A 17 0.79 -0.66 10.65
C LYS A 17 0.32 0.03 9.37
N GLU A 18 1.18 0.09 8.36
CA GLU A 18 0.90 0.81 7.11
C GLU A 18 -0.22 0.13 6.31
N LEU A 19 -0.33 -1.21 6.39
CA LEU A 19 -1.43 -1.98 5.80
C LEU A 19 -2.77 -1.58 6.40
N ASN A 20 -2.88 -1.58 7.74
CA ASN A 20 -4.12 -1.22 8.43
C ASN A 20 -4.54 0.23 8.14
N GLU A 21 -3.58 1.17 8.18
CA GLU A 21 -3.85 2.58 7.86
C GLU A 21 -4.33 2.75 6.40
N THR A 22 -3.70 2.05 5.45
CA THR A 22 -4.07 2.14 4.03
C THR A 22 -5.44 1.52 3.77
N ILE A 23 -5.74 0.35 4.35
CA ILE A 23 -7.06 -0.29 4.24
C ILE A 23 -8.15 0.64 4.80
N GLU A 24 -7.95 1.21 5.98
CA GLU A 24 -8.96 2.09 6.60
C GLU A 24 -9.30 3.29 5.69
N ILE A 25 -8.30 3.91 5.06
CA ILE A 25 -8.49 5.04 4.13
C ILE A 25 -9.36 4.62 2.94
N ILE A 26 -9.04 3.47 2.34
CA ILE A 26 -9.70 2.98 1.13
C ILE A 26 -11.11 2.49 1.44
N GLU A 27 -11.28 1.66 2.47
CA GLU A 27 -12.59 1.14 2.88
C GLU A 27 -13.55 2.24 3.30
N LYS A 28 -13.07 3.28 4.00
CA LYS A 28 -13.88 4.44 4.38
C LYS A 28 -14.38 5.20 3.15
N SER A 29 -13.54 5.32 2.13
CA SER A 29 -13.92 5.96 0.85
C SER A 29 -14.90 5.10 0.07
N LEU A 30 -14.64 3.78 -0.04
CA LEU A 30 -15.55 2.83 -0.67
C LEU A 30 -16.94 2.81 -0.01
N THR A 31 -16.98 2.84 1.33
CA THR A 31 -18.26 2.85 2.08
C THR A 31 -19.04 4.15 1.84
N LYS A 32 -18.34 5.27 1.65
CA LYS A 32 -18.96 6.60 1.50
C LYS A 32 -19.34 6.93 0.06
N GLU A 33 -18.52 6.54 -0.91
CA GLU A 33 -18.58 7.01 -2.30
C GLU A 33 -18.76 5.87 -3.30
N GLY A 34 -18.57 4.60 -2.88
CA GLY A 34 -18.61 3.43 -3.75
C GLY A 34 -17.36 3.24 -4.61
N PHE A 35 -16.39 4.16 -4.53
CA PHE A 35 -15.11 4.08 -5.21
C PHE A 35 -14.00 4.75 -4.40
N PHE A 36 -12.75 4.44 -4.71
CA PHE A 36 -11.56 5.16 -4.25
C PHE A 36 -10.72 5.52 -5.47
N SER A 37 -10.28 6.78 -5.56
CA SER A 37 -9.29 7.21 -6.56
C SER A 37 -8.37 8.22 -5.90
N GLY A 38 -7.11 7.88 -5.72
CA GLY A 38 -6.19 8.74 -5.02
C GLY A 38 -4.77 8.22 -4.96
N ASN A 39 -3.94 8.95 -4.23
CA ASN A 39 -2.53 8.65 -4.10
C ASN A 39 -2.20 8.21 -2.68
N ILE A 40 -1.60 7.03 -2.54
CA ILE A 40 -1.04 6.53 -1.29
C ILE A 40 0.46 6.87 -1.28
N THR A 41 0.87 7.63 -0.27
CA THR A 41 2.27 8.04 -0.08
C THR A 41 2.78 7.45 1.22
N PHE A 42 3.84 6.66 1.13
CA PHE A 42 4.53 6.14 2.32
C PHE A 42 5.60 7.12 2.79
N GLU A 43 5.85 7.16 4.09
CA GLU A 43 6.86 8.02 4.67
C GLU A 43 8.26 7.76 4.08
N LYS A 44 9.12 8.79 4.11
CA LYS A 44 10.48 8.75 3.54
C LYS A 44 11.37 7.66 4.14
N HIS A 45 11.05 7.20 5.35
CA HIS A 45 11.79 6.15 6.04
C HIS A 45 11.31 4.73 5.68
N VAL A 46 10.20 4.59 4.94
CA VAL A 46 9.65 3.31 4.48
C VAL A 46 10.43 2.84 3.24
N PRO A 47 11.16 1.72 3.30
CA PRO A 47 11.83 1.19 2.11
C PRO A 47 10.83 0.82 1.03
N TYR A 48 11.19 0.99 -0.25
CA TYR A 48 10.30 0.65 -1.37
C TYR A 48 9.76 -0.79 -1.31
N GLY A 49 10.61 -1.76 -0.90
CA GLY A 49 10.19 -3.16 -0.78
C GLY A 49 9.07 -3.36 0.26
N VAL A 50 9.09 -2.57 1.34
CA VAL A 50 8.05 -2.56 2.38
C VAL A 50 6.78 -1.92 1.83
N ALA A 51 6.89 -0.71 1.25
CA ALA A 51 5.75 0.00 0.67
C ALA A 51 5.03 -0.83 -0.42
N LYS A 52 5.81 -1.50 -1.29
CA LYS A 52 5.26 -2.40 -2.30
C LYS A 52 4.54 -3.59 -1.66
N LYS A 53 5.13 -4.22 -0.64
CA LYS A 53 4.51 -5.34 0.09
C LYS A 53 3.19 -4.93 0.73
N VAL A 54 3.12 -3.73 1.32
CA VAL A 54 1.87 -3.19 1.87
C VAL A 54 0.79 -3.13 0.78
N MET A 55 1.07 -2.51 -0.37
CA MET A 55 0.09 -2.40 -1.45
C MET A 55 -0.36 -3.77 -2.01
N GLU A 56 0.55 -4.73 -2.13
CA GLU A 56 0.22 -6.12 -2.52
C GLU A 56 -0.72 -6.81 -1.51
N GLU A 57 -0.62 -6.48 -0.22
CA GLU A 57 -1.53 -7.00 0.80
C GLU A 57 -2.85 -6.24 0.86
N VAL A 58 -2.84 -4.92 0.63
CA VAL A 58 -4.06 -4.11 0.54
C VAL A 58 -4.97 -4.64 -0.58
N GLU A 59 -4.43 -4.91 -1.76
CA GLU A 59 -5.17 -5.46 -2.90
C GLU A 59 -5.87 -6.78 -2.55
N LYS A 60 -5.25 -7.64 -1.73
CA LYS A 60 -5.85 -8.91 -1.29
C LYS A 60 -6.97 -8.71 -0.27
N HIS A 61 -6.87 -7.68 0.57
CA HIS A 61 -7.84 -7.40 1.63
C HIS A 61 -9.07 -6.66 1.07
N VAL A 62 -8.85 -5.68 0.20
CA VAL A 62 -9.91 -4.91 -0.43
C VAL A 62 -10.49 -5.74 -1.57
N LYS A 63 -11.52 -6.55 -1.25
CA LYS A 63 -12.23 -7.45 -2.18
C LYS A 63 -13.04 -6.69 -3.25
N SER A 64 -12.38 -5.92 -4.12
CA SER A 64 -12.99 -5.27 -5.30
C SER A 64 -12.61 -6.03 -6.57
N GLU A 65 -13.53 -6.12 -7.52
CA GLU A 65 -13.30 -6.73 -8.84
C GLU A 65 -12.52 -5.80 -9.80
N ALA A 66 -12.42 -4.51 -9.46
CA ALA A 66 -11.79 -3.48 -10.29
C ALA A 66 -10.76 -2.70 -9.46
N TRP A 67 -9.54 -3.26 -9.38
CA TRP A 67 -8.38 -2.65 -8.74
C TRP A 67 -7.33 -2.24 -9.78
N SER A 68 -6.89 -0.99 -9.74
CA SER A 68 -5.81 -0.47 -10.57
C SER A 68 -4.78 0.22 -9.69
N ILE A 69 -3.52 -0.17 -9.81
CA ILE A 69 -2.40 0.47 -9.13
C ILE A 69 -1.30 0.80 -10.12
N SER A 70 -0.88 2.06 -10.13
CA SER A 70 0.34 2.48 -10.80
C SER A 70 1.30 3.05 -9.77
N TYR A 71 2.58 2.73 -9.92
CA TYR A 71 3.61 3.19 -9.01
C TYR A 71 4.55 4.14 -9.74
N ASN A 72 4.88 5.25 -9.08
CA ASN A 72 5.96 6.14 -9.51
C ASN A 72 6.96 6.22 -8.36
N ASN A 73 8.18 5.73 -8.58
CA ASN A 73 9.23 5.77 -7.57
C ASN A 73 10.04 7.04 -7.80
N GLU A 74 9.81 8.05 -6.96
CA GLU A 74 10.63 9.25 -6.93
C GLU A 74 11.69 9.11 -5.83
N VAL A 75 12.90 9.64 -6.06
CA VAL A 75 13.99 9.58 -5.07
C VAL A 75 13.52 10.20 -3.75
N GLY A 76 13.32 9.36 -2.73
CA GLY A 76 12.93 9.76 -1.38
C GLY A 76 11.44 9.76 -1.08
N LYS A 77 10.56 9.30 -1.99
CA LYS A 77 9.13 9.04 -1.72
C LYS A 77 8.60 7.87 -2.55
N ASN A 78 7.87 6.97 -1.91
CA ASN A 78 7.13 5.92 -2.62
C ASN A 78 5.69 6.38 -2.84
N PHE A 79 5.30 6.51 -4.10
CA PHE A 79 3.99 7.00 -4.50
C PHE A 79 3.24 5.92 -5.30
N PHE A 80 1.98 5.70 -4.93
CA PHE A 80 1.08 4.77 -5.60
C PHE A 80 -0.22 5.50 -5.94
N ALA A 81 -0.53 5.64 -7.23
CA ALA A 81 -1.85 6.04 -7.66
C ALA A 81 -2.74 4.79 -7.72
N VAL A 82 -3.84 4.82 -6.99
CA VAL A 82 -4.73 3.68 -6.75
C VAL A 82 -6.16 4.06 -7.12
N GLU A 83 -6.80 3.21 -7.90
CA GLU A 83 -8.21 3.30 -8.24
C GLU A 83 -8.91 1.97 -7.90
N VAL A 84 -10.08 2.06 -7.26
CA VAL A 84 -10.88 0.93 -6.76
C VAL A 84 -12.35 1.23 -6.98
N SER A 85 -13.11 0.32 -7.59
CA SER A 85 -14.56 0.45 -7.82
C SER A 85 -15.34 -0.85 -7.63
#